data_AF-Q9USY8-F1
#
_entry.id   AF-Q9USY8-F1
#
_cell.length_a   1.000
_cell.length_b   1.000
_cell.length_c   1.000
_cell.angle_alpha   90.00
_cell.angle_beta   90.00
_cell.angle_gamma   90.00
#
_symmetry.space_group_name_H-M   'P 1'
#
loop_
_entity.id
_entity.type
_entity.pdbx_description
1 polymer ?
#
loop_
_entity_poly.entity_id
_entity_poly.type
_entity_poly.pdbx_seq_one_letter_code
_entity_poly.pdbx_strand_id
1 'polypeptide(L)'
;MSSEITEGDLQKFHDEHFNAKAVNLWNVAFAQNDRGGNSESANVEYTQSVERYPDGTIRTLTDEQILWFRESEKRELMWKKEKEQLLKEKELRQKALDKERMVSSKPETNPKTPISLKELKDIEIYQNQFHYSAYEILEEEKILDNIFRKFTALPIKYWPATPIRG
;
A
#
# COMPACT_ATOMS: atom_id res chain seq x y z
N MET A 1 36.30 29.84 5.91
CA MET A 1 36.56 29.85 4.45
C MET A 1 35.21 29.70 3.78
N SER A 2 34.71 30.76 3.14
CA SER A 2 33.48 30.67 2.35
C SER A 2 33.85 30.04 1.01
N SER A 3 33.36 28.84 0.75
CA SER A 3 33.50 28.19 -0.56
C SER A 3 32.51 28.87 -1.51
N GLU A 4 32.96 29.93 -2.17
CA GLU A 4 32.20 30.55 -3.26
C GLU A 4 32.18 29.59 -4.44
N ILE A 5 30.98 29.13 -4.81
CA ILE A 5 30.75 28.31 -6.00
C ILE A 5 31.00 29.23 -7.20
N THR A 6 31.97 28.87 -8.03
CA THR A 6 32.26 29.60 -9.27
C THR A 6 31.38 29.09 -10.41
N GLU A 7 31.21 29.89 -11.46
CA GLU A 7 30.47 29.47 -12.66
C GLU A 7 31.10 28.25 -13.34
N GLY A 8 32.43 28.10 -13.22
CA GLY A 8 33.14 26.90 -13.67
C GLY A 8 32.77 25.65 -12.89
N ASP A 9 32.46 25.76 -11.60
CA ASP A 9 32.01 24.62 -10.77
C ASP A 9 30.60 24.18 -11.18
N LEU A 10 29.72 25.13 -11.52
CA LEU A 10 28.38 24.84 -12.05
C LEU A 10 28.45 24.15 -13.42
N GLN A 11 29.35 24.62 -14.30
CA GLN A 11 29.55 24.01 -15.62
C GLN A 11 30.04 22.56 -15.49
N LYS A 12 31.03 22.32 -14.60
CA LYS A 12 31.52 20.96 -14.32
C LYS A 12 30.43 20.05 -13.76
N PHE A 13 29.67 20.53 -12.78
CA PHE A 13 28.55 19.79 -12.22
C PHE A 13 27.52 19.44 -13.30
N HIS A 14 27.22 20.39 -14.18
CA HIS A 14 26.29 20.15 -15.28
C HIS A 14 26.80 19.04 -16.22
N ASP A 15 28.07 19.11 -16.62
CA ASP A 15 28.67 18.13 -17.54
C ASP A 15 28.83 16.74 -16.91
N GLU A 16 29.07 16.64 -15.59
CA GLU A 16 29.17 15.37 -14.87
C GLU A 16 27.81 14.70 -14.64
N HIS A 17 26.75 15.48 -14.38
CA HIS A 17 25.45 14.94 -14.00
C HIS A 17 24.45 14.84 -15.17
N PHE A 18 24.59 15.68 -16.20
CA PHE A 18 23.67 15.68 -17.34
C PHE A 18 24.38 15.17 -18.59
N ASN A 19 24.11 13.91 -18.92
CA ASN A 19 24.48 13.33 -20.21
C ASN A 19 23.89 14.16 -21.36
N ALA A 20 24.65 14.37 -22.44
CA ALA A 20 24.20 15.02 -23.67
C ALA A 20 22.82 14.53 -24.17
N LYS A 21 22.47 13.26 -23.95
CA LYS A 21 21.12 12.74 -24.23
C LYS A 21 20.03 13.36 -23.37
N ALA A 22 20.26 13.56 -22.06
CA ALA A 22 19.31 14.20 -21.16
C ALA A 22 19.14 15.68 -21.50
N VAL A 23 20.23 16.38 -21.84
CA VAL A 23 20.20 17.77 -22.32
C VAL A 23 19.42 17.90 -23.62
N ASN A 24 19.60 16.97 -24.56
CA ASN A 24 18.82 16.96 -25.80
C ASN A 24 17.33 16.72 -25.54
N LEU A 25 17.00 15.81 -24.62
CA LEU A 25 15.61 15.54 -24.24
C LEU A 25 14.95 16.77 -23.61
N TRP A 26 15.70 17.51 -22.78
CA TRP A 26 15.26 18.78 -22.22
C TRP A 26 14.97 19.81 -23.32
N ASN A 27 15.87 19.97 -24.29
CA ASN A 27 15.66 20.90 -25.40
C ASN A 27 14.45 20.49 -26.27
N VAL A 28 14.23 19.19 -26.49
CA VAL A 28 13.05 18.71 -27.22
C VAL A 28 11.76 18.94 -26.41
N ALA A 29 11.79 18.74 -25.10
CA ALA A 29 10.62 18.86 -24.23
C ALA A 29 10.25 20.31 -23.90
N PHE A 30 11.25 21.20 -23.78
CA PHE A 30 11.05 22.55 -23.23
C PHE A 30 11.49 23.68 -24.18
N ALA A 31 12.42 23.44 -25.12
CA ALA A 31 12.88 24.48 -26.05
C ALA A 31 12.01 24.58 -27.34
N GLN A 32 10.92 23.80 -27.45
CA GLN A 32 9.97 23.91 -28.56
C GLN A 32 9.11 25.18 -28.53
N ASN A 33 9.24 26.07 -27.55
CA ASN A 33 8.49 27.33 -27.52
C ASN A 33 9.04 28.45 -28.41
N ASP A 34 10.20 28.30 -29.05
CA ASP A 34 10.78 29.35 -29.93
C ASP A 34 10.64 29.05 -31.44
N ARG A 35 9.84 28.06 -31.84
CA ARG A 35 9.63 27.71 -33.26
C ARG A 35 8.16 27.68 -33.69
N GLY A 36 7.43 28.74 -33.38
CA GLY A 36 6.27 29.21 -34.16
C GLY A 36 6.54 30.67 -34.55
N GLY A 37 6.92 31.00 -35.78
CA GLY A 37 6.02 30.85 -36.91
C GLY A 37 4.88 31.87 -36.78
N ASN A 38 5.18 33.16 -36.92
CA ASN A 38 4.27 34.22 -37.37
C ASN A 38 2.79 34.08 -36.95
N SER A 39 2.54 33.75 -35.68
CA SER A 39 1.23 33.91 -35.08
C SER A 39 1.23 35.33 -34.58
N GLU A 40 0.34 36.15 -35.13
CA GLU A 40 -0.14 37.36 -34.49
C GLU A 40 -0.07 37.16 -32.99
N SER A 41 0.67 38.05 -32.34
CA SER A 41 0.60 38.25 -30.91
C SER A 41 -0.89 38.36 -30.61
N ALA A 42 -1.44 37.24 -30.17
CA ALA A 42 -2.71 37.20 -29.53
C ALA A 42 -2.48 38.02 -28.25
N ASN A 43 -2.63 39.33 -28.40
CA ASN A 43 -3.34 40.16 -27.44
C ASN A 43 -4.69 39.48 -27.20
N VAL A 44 -4.66 38.31 -26.56
CA VAL A 44 -5.75 37.91 -25.70
C VAL A 44 -5.61 38.87 -24.55
N GLU A 45 -6.23 40.03 -24.74
CA GLU A 45 -6.70 40.88 -23.68
C GLU A 45 -7.48 39.94 -22.75
N TYR A 46 -6.80 39.38 -21.74
CA TYR A 46 -7.43 38.67 -20.64
C TYR A 46 -8.19 39.73 -19.84
N THR A 47 -9.28 40.23 -20.41
CA THR A 47 -10.32 41.02 -19.76
C THR A 47 -11.25 40.12 -18.95
N GLN A 48 -10.72 38.99 -18.44
CA GLN A 48 -11.36 38.33 -17.30
C GLN A 48 -11.04 39.21 -16.10
N SER A 49 -12.04 40.01 -15.72
CA SER A 49 -12.04 40.82 -14.51
C SER A 49 -11.44 40.01 -13.36
N VAL A 50 -10.23 40.39 -12.94
CA VAL A 50 -9.54 39.76 -11.83
C VAL A 50 -10.41 39.95 -10.59
N GLU A 51 -11.12 38.91 -10.19
CA GLU A 51 -11.93 38.95 -8.98
C GLU A 51 -11.01 39.21 -7.80
N ARG A 52 -11.42 40.10 -6.90
CA ARG A 52 -10.67 40.45 -5.69
C ARG A 52 -11.53 40.16 -4.48
N TYR A 53 -10.89 39.74 -3.39
CA TYR A 53 -11.53 39.71 -2.08
C TYR A 53 -11.84 41.16 -1.62
N PRO A 54 -12.72 41.36 -0.62
CA PRO A 54 -13.05 42.70 -0.12
C PRO A 54 -11.86 43.51 0.40
N ASP A 55 -10.76 42.85 0.73
CA ASP A 55 -9.48 43.45 1.15
C ASP A 55 -8.60 43.89 -0.04
N GLY A 56 -9.04 43.69 -1.28
CA GLY A 56 -8.31 44.02 -2.51
C GLY A 56 -7.34 42.95 -3.00
N THR A 57 -7.17 41.86 -2.25
CA THR A 57 -6.32 40.73 -2.63
C THR A 57 -6.88 40.02 -3.86
N ILE A 58 -6.02 39.69 -4.82
CA ILE A 58 -6.42 39.00 -6.05
C ILE A 58 -6.88 37.57 -5.73
N ARG A 59 -8.08 37.20 -6.17
CA ARG A 59 -8.56 35.81 -6.13
C ARG A 59 -7.79 35.03 -7.18
N THR A 60 -6.97 34.10 -6.72
CA THR A 60 -6.20 33.18 -7.57
C THR A 60 -6.96 31.89 -7.86
N LEU A 61 -8.00 31.59 -7.08
CA LEU A 61 -8.81 30.39 -7.20
C LEU A 61 -10.27 30.75 -7.42
N THR A 62 -10.94 29.98 -8.29
CA THR A 62 -12.39 30.07 -8.49
C THR A 62 -13.13 29.45 -7.30
N ASP A 63 -14.39 29.83 -7.09
CA ASP A 63 -15.20 29.25 -6.01
C ASP A 63 -15.35 27.73 -6.14
N GLU A 64 -15.39 27.20 -7.37
CA GLU A 64 -15.40 25.75 -7.63
C GLU A 64 -14.10 25.07 -7.16
N GLN A 65 -12.95 25.69 -7.41
CA GLN A 65 -11.66 25.17 -6.92
C GLN A 65 -11.60 25.21 -5.40
N ILE A 66 -12.09 26.29 -4.79
CA ILE A 66 -12.19 26.41 -3.33
C ILE A 66 -13.11 25.32 -2.76
N LEU A 67 -14.23 25.03 -3.42
CA LEU A 67 -15.14 23.94 -3.03
C LEU A 67 -14.44 22.58 -3.08
N TRP A 68 -13.68 22.29 -4.15
CA TRP A 68 -12.89 21.06 -4.26
C TRP A 68 -11.92 20.87 -3.11
N PHE A 69 -11.18 21.92 -2.72
CA PHE A 69 -10.26 21.85 -1.59
C PHE A 69 -11.01 21.64 -0.26
N ARG A 70 -12.13 22.35 -0.05
CA ARG A 70 -12.97 22.16 1.14
C ARG A 70 -13.53 20.75 1.26
N GLU A 71 -13.98 20.15 0.15
CA GLU A 71 -14.46 18.77 0.16
C GLU A 71 -13.33 17.78 0.43
N SER A 72 -12.15 18.03 -0.14
CA SER A 72 -10.98 17.18 0.07
C SER A 72 -10.51 17.23 1.52
N GLU A 73 -10.48 18.41 2.14
CA GLU A 73 -10.17 18.58 3.56
C GLU A 73 -11.18 17.85 4.45
N LYS A 74 -12.49 18.01 4.17
CA LYS A 74 -13.55 17.29 4.91
C LYS A 74 -13.39 15.78 4.80
N ARG A 75 -13.08 15.27 3.61
CA ARG A 75 -12.86 13.84 3.38
C ARG A 75 -11.67 13.32 4.18
N GLU A 76 -10.57 14.06 4.20
CA GLU A 76 -9.38 13.68 4.95
C GLU A 76 -9.65 13.66 6.47
N LEU A 77 -10.40 14.63 6.99
CA LEU A 77 -10.80 14.66 8.40
C LEU A 77 -11.68 13.47 8.77
N MET A 78 -12.63 13.10 7.90
CA MET A 78 -13.49 11.92 8.13
C MET A 78 -12.67 10.63 8.13
N TRP A 79 -11.75 10.48 7.18
CA TRP A 79 -10.87 9.31 7.12
C TRP A 79 -9.96 9.20 8.35
N LYS A 80 -9.39 10.32 8.82
CA LYS A 80 -8.59 10.34 10.05
C LYS A 80 -9.41 9.90 11.27
N LYS A 81 -10.65 10.38 11.41
CA LYS A 81 -11.56 9.98 12.51
C LYS A 81 -11.90 8.50 12.46
N GLU A 82 -12.23 7.96 11.29
CA GLU A 82 -12.54 6.54 11.12
C GLU A 82 -11.33 5.66 11.47
N LYS A 83 -10.14 6.04 11.00
CA LYS A 83 -8.89 5.34 11.32
C LYS A 83 -8.60 5.35 12.82
N GLU A 84 -8.82 6.48 13.50
CA GLU A 84 -8.64 6.59 14.94
C GLU A 84 -9.64 5.73 15.72
N GLN A 85 -10.91 5.68 15.28
CA GLN A 85 -11.94 4.82 15.89
C GLN A 85 -11.59 3.33 15.75
N LEU A 86 -11.17 2.89 14.56
CA LEU A 86 -10.73 1.52 14.33
C LEU A 86 -9.52 1.14 15.20
N LEU A 87 -8.59 2.07 15.42
CA LEU A 87 -7.45 1.84 16.29
C LEU A 87 -7.88 1.67 17.75
N LYS A 88 -8.77 2.55 18.24
CA LYS A 88 -9.34 2.45 19.60
C LYS A 88 -10.12 1.16 19.80
N GLU A 89 -10.92 0.73 18.81
CA GLU A 89 -11.67 -0.52 18.89
C GLU A 89 -10.72 -1.74 18.95
N LYS A 90 -9.66 -1.76 18.13
CA LYS A 90 -8.63 -2.80 18.18
C LYS A 90 -7.95 -2.87 19.55
N GLU A 91 -7.55 -1.73 20.11
CA GLU A 91 -6.96 -1.66 21.45
C GLU A 91 -7.91 -2.15 22.54
N LEU A 92 -9.20 -1.78 22.47
CA LEU A 92 -10.21 -2.23 23.42
C LEU A 92 -10.43 -3.74 23.33
N ARG A 93 -10.51 -4.29 22.12
CA ARG A 93 -10.65 -5.72 21.88
C ARG A 93 -9.42 -6.50 22.37
N GLN A 94 -8.23 -5.95 22.17
CA GLN A 94 -6.99 -6.57 22.66
C GLN A 94 -6.93 -6.56 24.19
N LYS A 95 -7.28 -5.44 24.83
CA LYS A 95 -7.41 -5.37 26.31
C LYS A 95 -8.46 -6.33 26.86
N ALA A 96 -9.57 -6.54 26.14
CA ALA A 96 -10.58 -7.52 26.52
C ALA A 96 -10.03 -8.96 26.46
N LEU A 97 -9.31 -9.30 25.37
CA LEU A 97 -8.64 -10.60 25.22
C LEU A 97 -7.56 -10.82 26.28
N ASP A 98 -6.77 -9.79 26.62
CA ASP A 98 -5.74 -9.87 27.65
C ASP A 98 -6.36 -10.04 29.06
N LYS A 99 -7.50 -9.39 29.32
CA LYS A 99 -8.25 -9.56 30.57
C LYS A 99 -8.87 -10.96 30.67
N GLU A 100 -9.37 -11.51 29.57
CA GLU A 100 -9.89 -12.88 29.51
C GLU A 100 -8.77 -13.92 29.73
N ARG A 101 -7.57 -13.67 29.19
CA ARG A 101 -6.36 -14.46 29.47
C ARG A 101 -5.93 -14.41 30.94
N MET A 102 -6.06 -13.26 31.63
CA MET A 102 -5.73 -13.18 33.06
C MET A 102 -6.71 -13.90 33.98
N VAL A 103 -7.98 -14.05 33.59
CA VAL A 103 -8.99 -14.79 34.39
C VAL A 103 -8.98 -16.30 34.08
N SER A 104 -8.47 -16.69 32.92
CA SER A 104 -8.27 -18.09 32.52
C SER A 104 -6.88 -18.63 32.88
N SER A 105 -6.36 -18.37 34.08
CA SER A 105 -5.18 -19.09 34.59
C SER A 105 -5.63 -20.42 35.23
N LYS A 106 -6.16 -21.34 34.41
CA LYS A 106 -6.08 -22.76 34.76
C LYS A 106 -4.61 -23.17 34.55
N PRO A 107 -4.02 -24.01 35.44
CA PRO A 107 -2.65 -24.46 35.26
C PRO A 107 -2.50 -25.01 33.83
N GLU A 108 -1.46 -24.57 33.13
CA GLU A 108 -1.15 -25.03 31.78
C GLU A 108 -1.19 -26.56 31.78
N THR A 109 -2.23 -27.13 31.17
CA THR A 109 -2.23 -28.52 30.83
C THR A 109 -1.10 -28.70 29.83
N ASN A 110 -0.13 -29.57 30.15
CA ASN A 110 0.91 -29.99 29.22
C ASN A 110 0.32 -30.09 27.81
N PRO A 111 0.94 -29.48 26.79
CA PRO A 111 0.39 -29.44 25.46
C PRO A 111 0.05 -30.88 25.06
N LYS A 112 -1.24 -31.21 25.04
CA LYS A 112 -1.75 -32.36 24.31
C LYS A 112 -1.50 -32.00 22.86
N THR A 113 -0.30 -32.32 22.40
CA THR A 113 -0.03 -32.40 20.98
C THR A 113 -1.11 -33.34 20.44
N PRO A 114 -2.01 -32.85 19.55
CA PRO A 114 -2.94 -33.74 18.90
C PRO A 114 -2.07 -34.63 18.03
N ILE A 115 -1.76 -35.80 18.57
CA ILE A 115 -0.98 -36.86 17.95
C ILE A 115 0.52 -36.53 17.89
N SER A 116 1.30 -37.36 18.58
CA SER A 116 2.75 -37.36 18.42
C SER A 116 3.09 -37.83 16.99
N LEU A 117 4.01 -37.16 16.29
CA LEU A 117 4.50 -37.59 14.96
C LEU A 117 5.00 -39.05 14.94
N LYS A 118 5.28 -39.64 16.11
CA LYS A 118 5.68 -41.05 16.25
C LYS A 118 4.49 -42.02 16.27
N GLU A 119 3.29 -41.54 16.58
CA GLU A 119 2.04 -42.34 16.66
C GLU A 119 1.31 -42.41 15.30
N LEU A 120 1.70 -41.60 14.32
CA LEU A 120 1.08 -41.52 12.99
C LEU A 120 1.40 -42.65 12.02
N LYS A 121 2.10 -43.68 12.47
CA LYS A 121 2.40 -44.82 11.59
C LYS A 121 1.17 -45.68 11.28
N ASP A 122 0.09 -45.51 12.03
CA ASP A 122 -1.11 -46.29 11.83
C ASP A 122 -2.14 -45.47 11.02
N ILE A 123 -2.16 -45.73 9.72
CA ILE A 123 -3.16 -45.24 8.74
C ILE A 123 -4.59 -45.40 9.27
N GLU A 124 -4.81 -46.39 10.15
CA GLU A 124 -6.10 -46.70 10.79
C GLU A 124 -6.60 -45.62 11.76
N ILE A 125 -5.71 -44.80 12.35
CA ILE A 125 -6.11 -43.74 13.28
C ILE A 125 -7.01 -42.72 12.57
N TYR A 126 -6.73 -42.44 11.29
CA TYR A 126 -7.53 -41.49 10.50
C TYR A 126 -8.93 -42.00 10.20
N GLN A 127 -9.06 -43.29 9.90
CA GLN A 127 -10.37 -43.93 9.71
C GLN A 127 -11.19 -43.90 11.00
N ASN A 128 -10.56 -44.19 12.14
CA ASN A 128 -11.25 -44.24 13.42
C ASN A 128 -11.62 -42.84 13.96
N GLN A 129 -10.80 -41.83 13.71
CA GLN A 129 -10.95 -40.52 14.32
C GLN A 129 -11.70 -39.51 13.44
N PHE A 130 -11.52 -39.60 12.12
CA PHE A 130 -12.11 -38.66 11.16
C PHE A 130 -13.16 -39.30 10.25
N HIS A 131 -13.35 -40.62 10.31
CA HIS A 131 -14.19 -41.38 9.38
C HIS A 131 -13.79 -41.25 7.90
N TYR A 132 -12.55 -40.80 7.65
CA TYR A 132 -11.98 -40.68 6.32
C TYR A 132 -10.77 -41.59 6.18
N SER A 133 -10.62 -42.16 4.98
CA SER A 133 -9.39 -42.86 4.61
C SER A 133 -8.24 -41.86 4.51
N ALA A 134 -7.03 -42.27 4.91
CA ALA A 134 -5.84 -41.46 4.68
C ALA A 134 -5.65 -41.08 3.19
N TYR A 135 -6.14 -41.93 2.28
CA TYR A 135 -6.10 -41.67 0.85
C TYR A 135 -7.05 -40.52 0.44
N GLU A 136 -8.26 -40.48 1.00
CA GLU A 136 -9.25 -39.43 0.76
C GLU A 136 -8.73 -38.08 1.30
N ILE A 137 -8.14 -38.08 2.51
CA ILE A 137 -7.55 -36.87 3.09
C ILE A 137 -6.41 -36.34 2.20
N LEU A 138 -5.58 -37.23 1.64
CA LEU A 138 -4.51 -36.83 0.73
C LEU A 138 -5.02 -36.24 -0.58
N GLU A 139 -6.13 -36.76 -1.13
CA GLU A 139 -6.80 -36.21 -2.32
C GLU A 139 -7.39 -34.83 -2.05
N GLU A 140 -8.15 -34.68 -0.96
CA GLU A 140 -8.73 -33.42 -0.50
C GLU A 140 -7.66 -32.34 -0.32
N GLU A 141 -6.57 -32.68 0.37
CA GLU A 141 -5.49 -31.71 0.55
C GLU A 141 -4.78 -31.37 -0.78
N LYS A 142 -4.82 -32.24 -1.80
CA LYS A 142 -4.28 -31.96 -3.15
C LYS A 142 -5.18 -30.96 -3.89
N ILE A 143 -6.49 -31.07 -3.69
CA ILE A 143 -7.46 -30.10 -4.19
C ILE A 143 -7.21 -28.75 -3.52
N LEU A 144 -6.99 -28.71 -2.21
CA LEU A 144 -6.65 -27.48 -1.48
C LEU A 144 -5.36 -26.84 -1.98
N ASP A 145 -4.31 -27.63 -2.26
CA ASP A 145 -3.07 -27.12 -2.87
C ASP A 145 -3.34 -26.44 -4.21
N ASN A 146 -4.15 -27.07 -5.07
CA ASN A 146 -4.49 -26.51 -6.38
C ASN A 146 -5.29 -25.22 -6.26
N ILE A 147 -6.28 -25.17 -5.35
CA ILE A 147 -7.07 -23.97 -5.08
C ILE A 147 -6.17 -22.86 -4.55
N PHE A 148 -5.31 -23.16 -3.57
CA PHE A 148 -4.41 -22.17 -2.98
C PHE A 148 -3.45 -21.58 -4.01
N ARG A 149 -2.85 -22.41 -4.86
CA ARG A 149 -1.99 -21.95 -5.97
C ARG A 149 -2.76 -21.07 -6.95
N LYS A 150 -4.00 -21.44 -7.28
CA LYS A 150 -4.85 -20.67 -8.18
C LYS A 150 -5.19 -19.28 -7.63
N PHE A 151 -5.40 -19.15 -6.32
CA PHE A 151 -5.73 -17.88 -5.67
C PHE A 151 -4.51 -17.00 -5.38
N THR A 152 -3.38 -17.59 -5.00
CA THR A 152 -2.20 -16.82 -4.56
C THR A 152 -1.18 -16.58 -5.68
N ALA A 153 -1.23 -17.34 -6.77
CA ALA A 153 -0.20 -17.40 -7.80
C ALA A 153 1.21 -17.75 -7.26
N LEU A 154 1.30 -18.29 -6.03
CA LEU A 154 2.55 -18.71 -5.41
C LEU A 154 2.71 -20.23 -5.59
N PRO A 155 3.94 -20.74 -5.85
CA PRO A 155 4.21 -22.17 -6.01
C PRO A 155 4.29 -22.91 -4.65
N ILE A 156 3.64 -22.38 -3.62
CA ILE A 156 3.70 -22.88 -2.25
C ILE A 156 2.51 -23.81 -2.04
N LYS A 157 2.71 -24.89 -1.28
CA LYS A 157 1.63 -25.79 -0.87
C LYS A 157 0.80 -25.13 0.25
N TYR A 158 -0.48 -25.45 0.29
CA TYR A 158 -1.34 -25.12 1.42
C TYR A 158 -0.80 -25.80 2.69
N TRP A 159 -0.98 -25.16 3.84
CA TRP A 159 -0.58 -25.73 5.12
C TRP A 159 -1.46 -26.96 5.42
N PRO A 160 -0.89 -28.17 5.55
CA PRO A 160 -1.72 -29.37 5.68
C PRO A 160 -2.55 -29.32 6.96
N ALA A 161 -3.81 -29.73 6.85
CA ALA A 161 -4.73 -29.82 7.98
C ALA A 161 -4.40 -31.02 8.87
N THR A 162 -3.70 -32.01 8.30
CA THR A 162 -3.27 -33.21 9.01
C THR A 162 -1.76 -33.47 8.82
N PRO A 163 -1.06 -34.02 9.82
CA PRO A 163 0.36 -34.36 9.73
C PRO A 163 0.68 -35.58 8.84
N ILE A 164 -0.22 -35.98 7.92
CA ILE A 164 -0.02 -37.11 7.00
C ILE A 164 1.13 -36.81 6.02
N ARG A 165 1.26 -35.55 5.61
CA ARG A 165 2.32 -35.11 4.68
C ARG A 165 3.57 -34.73 5.46
N GLY A 166 4.49 -35.69 5.60
CA GLY A 166 5.85 -35.47 6.08
C GLY A 166 6.76 -34.86 5.01
#